data_AF-A0A3B8U4I2-F1
#
_entry.id   AF-A0A3B8U4I2-F1
#
_cell.length_a   1.000
_cell.length_b   1.000
_cell.length_c   1.000
_cell.angle_alpha   90.00
_cell.angle_beta   90.00
_cell.angle_gamma   90.00
#
_symmetry.space_group_name_H-M   'P 1'
#
loop_
_entity.id
_entity.type
_entity.pdbx_description
1 polymer ?
#
loop_
_entity_poly.entity_id
_entity_poly.type
_entity_poly.pdbx_seq_one_letter_code
_entity_poly.pdbx_strand_id
1 'polypeptide(L)' 'MNILVINCGSSSLKFQVINAESEKLLAKGLCERIGMEGSCITYENKADNTGKEVNEI' A
#
# COMPACT_ATOMS: atom_id res chain seq x y z
N MET A 1 0.35 19.01 -1.55
CA MET A 1 -0.58 18.23 -0.70
C MET A 1 -0.41 16.73 -0.99
N ASN A 2 -0.34 15.88 0.04
CA ASN A 2 -0.30 14.42 -0.15
C ASN A 2 -1.69 13.82 0.11
N ILE A 3 -2.15 12.95 -0.77
CA ILE A 3 -3.44 12.27 -0.70
C ILE A 3 -3.20 10.77 -0.50
N LEU A 4 -3.84 10.21 0.53
CA LEU A 4 -3.93 8.77 0.74
C LEU A 4 -5.21 8.25 0.06
N VAL A 5 -5.04 7.43 -0.96
CA VAL A 5 -6.12 6.73 -1.65
C VAL A 5 -6.23 5.33 -1.09
N ILE A 6 -7.43 4.92 -0.72
CA ILE A 6 -7.72 3.60 -0.15
C ILE A 6 -8.82 2.93 -0.97
N ASN A 7 -8.60 1.67 -1.31
CA ASN A 7 -9.62 0.75 -1.80
C ASN A 7 -9.67 -0.45 -0.85
N CYS A 8 -10.79 -0.61 -0.15
CA CYS A 8 -10.99 -1.68 0.82
C CYS A 8 -11.91 -2.76 0.23
N GLY A 9 -11.45 -4.01 0.26
CA GLY A 9 -12.29 -5.20 0.21
C GLY A 9 -12.62 -5.69 1.63
N SER A 10 -13.38 -6.79 1.73
CA SER A 10 -13.74 -7.40 3.03
C SER A 10 -12.54 -7.95 3.80
N SER A 11 -11.48 -8.38 3.10
CA SER A 11 -10.26 -8.95 3.69
C SER A 11 -8.98 -8.42 3.03
N SER A 12 -9.07 -7.27 2.35
CA SER A 12 -7.93 -6.65 1.67
C SER A 12 -8.02 -5.13 1.70
N LEU A 13 -6.86 -4.48 1.65
CA LEU A 13 -6.74 -3.02 1.58
C LEU A 13 -5.63 -2.65 0.61
N LYS A 14 -5.99 -2.06 -0.52
CA LYS A 14 -5.04 -1.46 -1.45
C LYS A 14 -4.91 0.03 -1.14
N PHE A 15 -3.69 0.52 -1.02
CA PHE A 15 -3.44 1.93 -0.75
C PHE A 15 -2.43 2.53 -1.71
N GLN A 16 -2.56 3.84 -1.93
CA GLN A 16 -1.60 4.66 -2.66
C GLN A 16 -1.45 6.01 -1.97
N VAL A 17 -0.23 6.54 -1.95
CA VAL A 17 0.04 7.92 -1.55
C VAL A 17 0.42 8.69 -2.80
N ILE A 18 -0.33 9.74 -3.13
CA ILE A 18 -0.14 10.56 -4.33
C ILE A 18 0.11 12.00 -3.90
N ASN A 19 1.08 12.67 -4.51
CA ASN A 19 1.21 14.12 -4.39
C ASN A 19 0.25 14.79 -5.38
N ALA A 20 -0.74 15.53 -4.89
CA ALA A 20 -1.82 16.07 -5.72
C ALA A 20 -1.39 17.23 -6.63
N GLU A 21 -0.30 17.92 -6.29
CA GLU A 21 0.22 19.04 -7.09
C GLU A 21 1.05 18.55 -8.27
N SER A 22 1.82 17.48 -8.09
CA SER A 22 2.69 16.90 -9.13
C SER A 22 2.11 15.65 -9.78
N GLU A 23 0.96 15.16 -9.30
CA GLU A 23 0.30 13.91 -9.70
C GLU A 23 1.17 12.65 -9.56
N LYS A 24 2.29 12.75 -8.84
CA LYS A 24 3.23 11.64 -8.66
C LYS A 24 2.75 10.67 -7.59
N LEU A 25 2.80 9.37 -7.92
CA LEU A 25 2.72 8.30 -6.95
C LEU A 25 3.99 8.29 -6.08
N LEU A 26 3.82 8.45 -4.77
CA LEU A 26 4.91 8.42 -3.79
C LEU A 26 5.09 7.00 -3.24
N ALA A 27 3.99 6.30 -3.02
CA ALA A 27 4.03 4.91 -2.55
C ALA A 27 2.74 4.17 -2.86
N LYS A 28 2.80 2.85 -2.88
CA LYS A 28 1.62 1.99 -2.96
C LYS A 28 1.81 0.74 -2.12
N GLY A 29 0.72 0.14 -1.71
CA GLY A 29 0.77 -1.18 -1.10
C GLY A 29 -0.57 -1.90 -1.13
N LEU A 30 -0.51 -3.13 -0.64
CA LEU A 30 -1.60 -4.05 -0.59
C LEU A 30 -1.47 -4.88 0.69
N CYS A 31 -2.49 -4.81 1.53
CA CYS A 31 -2.67 -5.73 2.65
C CYS A 31 -3.65 -6.82 2.20
N GLU A 32 -3.28 -8.08 2.37
CA GLU A 32 -4.09 -9.24 1.96
C GLU A 32 -4.38 -10.15 3.15
N ARG A 33 -5.48 -10.89 3.02
CA ARG A 33 -5.92 -11.92 3.99
C ARG A 33 -6.01 -11.37 5.42
N ILE A 34 -6.48 -10.13 5.55
CA ILE A 34 -6.62 -9.45 6.85
C ILE A 34 -7.55 -10.27 7.75
N GLY A 35 -7.07 -10.63 8.95
CA GLY A 35 -7.81 -11.45 9.90
C GLY A 35 -7.82 -12.95 9.58
N MET A 36 -6.94 -13.41 8.68
CA MET A 36 -6.79 -14.81 8.30
C MET A 36 -5.32 -15.23 8.41
N GLU A 37 -5.07 -16.54 8.52
CA GLU A 37 -3.71 -17.09 8.46
C GLU A 37 -3.00 -16.62 7.19
N GLY A 38 -1.69 -16.34 7.26
CA GLY A 38 -0.90 -15.85 6.12
C GLY A 38 -1.36 -14.49 5.59
N SER A 39 -1.79 -13.59 6.49
CA SER A 39 -1.89 -12.17 6.20
C SER A 39 -0.53 -11.60 5.84
N CYS A 40 -0.49 -10.77 4.81
CA CYS A 40 0.73 -10.15 4.33
C CYS A 40 0.49 -8.70 3.91
N ILE A 41 1.57 -7.92 3.92
CA ILE A 41 1.60 -6.58 3.35
C ILE A 41 2.70 -6.52 2.32
N THR A 42 2.33 -6.18 1.10
CA THR A 42 3.30 -5.78 0.07
C THR A 42 3.29 -4.27 -0.06
N TYR A 43 4.46 -3.63 -0.04
CA TYR A 43 4.59 -2.19 -0.15
C TYR A 43 5.77 -1.79 -1.04
N GLU A 44 5.59 -0.73 -1.83
CA GLU A 44 6.62 -0.17 -2.70
C GLU A 44 6.73 1.35 -2.43
N ASN A 45 7.93 1.79 -2.02
CA ASN A 45 8.26 3.21 -1.92
C ASN A 45 8.94 3.68 -3.21
N LYS A 46 8.42 4.74 -3.84
CA LYS A 46 8.99 5.29 -5.08
C LYS A 46 10.26 6.13 -4.87
N ALA A 47 10.57 6.53 -3.65
CA ALA A 47 11.83 7.22 -3.34
C ALA A 47 13.05 6.30 -3.54
N ASP A 48 12.93 5.03 -3.14
CA ASP A 48 14.04 4.08 -3.15
C ASP A 48 13.88 3.00 -4.23
N ASN A 49 12.73 2.99 -4.95
CA ASN A 49 12.32 1.94 -5.90
C ASN A 49 12.37 0.51 -5.31
N THR A 50 12.39 0.38 -3.98
CA THR A 50 12.40 -0.91 -3.29
C THR A 50 10.98 -1.37 -3.03
N GLY A 51 10.59 -2.49 -3.63
CA GLY A 51 9.46 -3.30 -3.17
C GLY A 51 9.88 -4.08 -1.92
N LYS A 52 9.14 -3.94 -0.83
CA LYS A 52 9.31 -4.73 0.40
C LYS A 52 8.02 -5.51 0.62
N GLU A 53 8.17 -6.83 0.68
CA GLU A 53 7.13 -7.70 1.19
C GLU A 53 7.41 -7.87 2.69
N VAL A 54 6.42 -7.49 3.50
CA VAL A 54 6.42 -7.69 4.93
C VAL A 54 5.35 -8.72 5.21
N ASN A 55 5.82 -9.93 5.52
CA ASN A 55 4.96 -11.00 6.00
C ASN A 55 4.84 -10.82 7.51
N GLU A 56 3.61 -10.94 8.02
CA GLU A 56 3.18 -10.84 9.43
C GLU A 56 2.78 -9.44 9.97
N ILE A 57 1.48 -9.34 10.29
CA ILE A 57 0.87 -8.55 11.38
C ILE A 57 0.05 -9.53 12.22
#